data_AF-A0A256BJG3-F1
#
_entry.id   AF-A0A256BJG3-F1
#
_cell.length_a   1.000
_cell.length_b   1.000
_cell.length_c   1.000
_cell.angle_alpha   90.00
_cell.angle_beta   90.00
_cell.angle_gamma   90.00
#
_symmetry.space_group_name_H-M   'P 1'
#
loop_
_entity.id
_entity.type
_entity.pdbx_description
1 polymer ?
#
loop_
_entity_poly.entity_id
_entity_poly.type
_entity_poly.pdbx_seq_one_letter_code
_entity_poly.pdbx_strand_id
1 'polypeptide(L)'
;MLQQRKRLNLTFITCLGLLISVLGTVLLPQDQQKTEAQRAIQVRTDQWLKVDKVTGNVKYRNLYNYANRTARVGDRLQTTSDEISTGANSSAILSVDTGVGSIYVEENTTIQIRSFRIAADNGRITNLFVPRGKARLQIRKFTNRGSQLNIQTPAGISGVRGTKYSITSRPNGNMVLTTFEGSVATTAQNQTKMVNGGFQNLTVVGEPPSTPVPISNDASLRYAINRQTTGSGRNIFFVGYTNPFNTVKVDGLEQSLDRSGKFSLQLPATSSLKVKVTVETSTGKIQVYEIPIL
;
A
#
# COMPACT_ATOMS: atom_id res chain seq x y z
N MET A 1 52.67 56.10 -31.31
CA MET A 1 54.06 56.59 -31.15
C MET A 1 54.75 55.79 -30.06
N LEU A 2 56.07 55.71 -30.19
CA LEU A 2 57.08 54.89 -29.52
C LEU A 2 56.81 54.52 -28.04
N GLN A 3 57.02 53.27 -27.59
CA GLN A 3 58.28 52.51 -27.50
C GLN A 3 59.23 53.01 -26.37
N GLN A 4 59.74 52.02 -25.62
CA GLN A 4 61.00 51.98 -24.84
C GLN A 4 60.94 52.43 -23.38
N ARG A 5 61.11 51.51 -22.41
CA ARG A 5 62.35 50.78 -21.98
C ARG A 5 63.40 51.68 -21.30
N LYS A 6 63.66 51.40 -20.02
CA LYS A 6 65.00 51.23 -19.38
C LYS A 6 64.76 50.75 -17.92
N ARG A 7 65.16 49.51 -17.56
CA ARG A 7 66.47 49.08 -16.98
C ARG A 7 66.77 49.77 -15.64
N LEU A 8 67.31 49.17 -14.59
CA LEU A 8 67.67 47.81 -14.12
C LEU A 8 68.26 48.02 -12.69
N ASN A 9 68.38 46.94 -11.89
CA ASN A 9 69.18 46.74 -10.65
C ASN A 9 68.33 46.71 -9.37
N LEU A 10 68.06 45.58 -8.69
CA LEU A 10 68.86 44.45 -8.18
C LEU A 10 69.62 44.76 -6.87
N THR A 11 68.98 44.54 -5.73
CA THR A 11 69.62 44.15 -4.45
C THR A 11 68.63 43.41 -3.52
N PHE A 12 68.80 42.09 -3.51
CA PHE A 12 68.79 41.11 -2.42
C PHE A 12 68.28 41.46 -0.99
N ILE A 13 67.57 40.47 -0.39
CA ILE A 13 67.49 40.03 1.03
C ILE A 13 66.07 40.05 1.69
N THR A 14 65.50 38.84 1.74
CA THR A 14 64.62 38.16 2.72
C THR A 14 63.97 38.93 3.88
N CYS A 15 62.65 38.78 4.07
CA CYS A 15 62.06 38.10 5.24
C CYS A 15 60.51 37.96 5.17
N LEU A 16 60.05 36.71 5.26
CA LEU A 16 58.91 36.15 6.01
C LEU A 16 57.67 37.02 6.34
N GLY A 17 56.48 36.54 5.95
CA GLY A 17 55.20 36.95 6.54
C GLY A 17 53.95 36.52 5.76
N LEU A 18 53.46 35.30 5.98
CA LEU A 18 52.14 34.82 5.55
C LEU A 18 51.03 35.66 6.21
N LEU A 19 50.07 36.15 5.42
CA LEU A 19 48.77 36.63 5.89
C LEU A 19 47.69 35.83 5.17
N ILE A 20 47.18 34.80 5.85
CA ILE A 20 46.06 33.96 5.43
C ILE A 20 44.78 34.76 5.66
N SER A 21 44.06 35.06 4.58
CA SER A 21 42.72 35.64 4.63
C SER A 21 41.71 34.65 5.18
N VAL A 22 41.00 35.09 6.22
CA VAL A 22 39.91 34.40 6.92
C VAL A 22 38.70 34.24 5.99
N LEU A 23 38.29 33.00 5.70
CA LEU A 23 36.88 32.66 5.51
C LEU A 23 36.56 31.55 6.51
N GLY A 24 35.71 31.88 7.48
CA GLY A 24 35.26 30.97 8.53
C GLY A 24 34.51 29.79 7.93
N THR A 25 35.19 28.65 7.82
CA THR A 25 34.54 27.36 7.81
C THR A 25 33.95 27.13 9.19
N VAL A 26 32.63 27.25 9.33
CA VAL A 26 31.92 26.69 10.48
C VAL A 26 32.11 25.18 10.41
N LEU A 27 33.11 24.65 11.14
CA LEU A 27 33.21 23.22 11.38
C LEU A 27 32.03 22.83 12.26
N LEU A 28 31.04 22.17 11.66
CA LEU A 28 30.06 21.41 12.43
C LEU A 28 30.81 20.41 13.32
N PRO A 29 30.45 20.27 14.61
CA PRO A 29 31.01 19.23 15.47
C PRO A 29 30.81 17.85 14.82
N GLN A 30 31.84 17.00 14.82
CA GLN A 30 31.80 15.68 14.17
C GLN A 30 30.60 14.81 14.59
N ASP A 31 30.04 15.03 15.78
CA ASP A 31 28.86 14.31 16.28
C ASP A 31 27.56 14.68 15.55
N GLN A 32 27.41 15.92 15.06
CA GLN A 32 26.25 16.28 14.24
C GLN A 32 26.37 15.71 12.82
N GLN A 33 27.58 15.70 12.25
CA GLN A 33 27.83 15.04 10.95
C GLN A 33 27.60 13.52 11.01
N LYS A 34 27.98 12.85 12.12
CA LYS A 34 27.65 11.43 12.35
C LYS A 34 26.15 11.20 12.47
N THR A 35 25.42 12.09 13.14
CA THR A 35 23.96 11.98 13.33
C THR A 35 23.19 12.18 12.02
N GLU A 36 23.63 13.10 11.17
CA GLU A 36 23.05 13.32 9.83
C GLU A 36 23.45 12.22 8.83
N ALA A 37 24.71 11.77 8.85
CA ALA A 37 25.16 10.65 8.01
C ALA A 37 24.45 9.33 8.39
N GLN A 38 24.16 9.11 9.67
CA GLN A 38 23.36 7.95 10.13
C GLN A 38 21.88 8.05 9.75
N ARG A 39 21.32 9.27 9.60
CA ARG A 39 19.97 9.46 9.05
C ARG A 39 19.90 9.23 7.54
N ALA A 40 21.02 9.39 6.82
CA ALA A 40 21.08 9.32 5.35
C ALA A 40 21.51 7.97 4.78
N ILE A 41 21.98 7.00 5.59
CA ILE A 41 22.21 5.64 5.09
C ILE A 41 20.87 4.89 5.11
N GLN A 42 20.06 5.12 4.07
CA GLN A 42 19.19 4.05 3.60
C GLN A 42 20.12 2.92 3.17
N VAL A 43 20.36 1.97 4.09
CA VAL A 43 21.03 0.72 3.75
C VAL A 43 20.24 0.16 2.58
N ARG A 44 20.84 0.18 1.38
CA ARG A 44 20.30 -0.55 0.23
C ARG A 44 20.38 -2.02 0.60
N THR A 45 19.37 -2.49 1.31
CA THR A 45 19.14 -3.91 1.44
C THR A 45 18.82 -4.40 0.04
N ASP A 46 19.34 -5.55 -0.38
CA ASP A 46 18.98 -6.17 -1.68
C ASP A 46 17.49 -6.61 -1.74
N GLN A 47 16.61 -6.02 -0.91
CA GLN A 47 15.18 -6.25 -0.85
C GLN A 47 14.48 -5.45 -1.94
N TRP A 48 13.52 -6.08 -2.59
CA TRP A 48 12.73 -5.47 -3.64
C TRP A 48 11.38 -6.15 -3.80
N LEU A 49 10.43 -5.42 -4.39
CA LEU A 49 9.29 -6.01 -5.09
C LEU A 49 9.52 -5.86 -6.59
N LYS A 50 9.43 -6.94 -7.37
CA LYS A 50 9.64 -6.89 -8.82
C LYS A 50 8.35 -7.23 -9.52
N VAL A 51 8.01 -6.43 -10.52
CA VAL A 51 6.85 -6.64 -11.36
C VAL A 51 7.10 -7.85 -12.27
N ASP A 52 6.37 -8.94 -12.05
CA ASP A 52 6.43 -10.15 -12.88
C ASP A 52 5.36 -10.13 -13.98
N LYS A 53 4.20 -9.54 -13.71
CA LYS A 53 3.09 -9.43 -14.68
C LYS A 53 2.32 -8.13 -14.51
N VAL A 54 1.85 -7.58 -15.62
CA VAL A 54 0.98 -6.40 -15.70
C VAL A 54 -0.19 -6.71 -16.64
N THR A 55 -1.41 -6.38 -16.21
CA THR A 55 -2.62 -6.44 -17.04
C THR A 55 -3.39 -5.14 -16.88
N GLY A 56 -3.78 -4.48 -17.99
CA GLY A 56 -4.56 -3.24 -17.95
C GLY A 56 -3.74 -2.00 -17.55
N ASN A 57 -4.39 -1.04 -16.89
CA ASN A 57 -3.78 0.19 -16.42
C ASN A 57 -3.05 -0.04 -15.09
N VAL A 58 -1.73 -0.16 -15.15
CA VAL A 58 -0.88 -0.27 -13.95
C VAL A 58 0.18 0.82 -13.98
N LYS A 59 0.27 1.58 -12.90
CA LYS A 59 1.21 2.68 -12.73
C LYS A 59 2.27 2.29 -11.72
N TYR A 60 3.50 2.65 -12.03
CA TYR A 60 4.65 2.58 -11.15
C TYR A 60 5.11 4.00 -10.84
N ARG A 61 5.39 4.26 -9.56
CA ARG A 61 5.94 5.52 -9.07
C ARG A 61 7.17 5.20 -8.21
N ASN A 62 8.25 5.92 -8.45
CA ASN A 62 9.47 5.82 -7.66
C ASN A 62 9.75 7.16 -6.97
N LEU A 63 10.35 7.15 -5.78
CA LEU A 63 10.71 8.37 -5.05
C LEU A 63 11.54 9.37 -5.88
N TYR A 64 12.45 8.90 -6.73
CA TYR A 64 13.36 9.74 -7.53
C TYR A 64 12.71 10.31 -8.81
N ASN A 65 11.54 9.80 -9.20
CA ASN A 65 10.79 10.27 -10.35
C ASN A 65 9.31 10.40 -9.99
N TYR A 66 8.92 11.60 -9.57
CA TYR A 66 7.58 11.91 -9.07
C TYR A 66 6.46 11.70 -10.11
N ALA A 67 6.78 11.51 -11.39
CA ALA A 67 5.80 11.22 -12.41
C ALA A 67 5.40 9.73 -12.38
N ASN A 68 4.09 9.49 -12.21
CA ASN A 68 3.51 8.18 -12.45
C ASN A 68 3.80 7.76 -13.89
N ARG A 69 4.46 6.63 -14.09
CA ARG A 69 4.61 6.00 -15.41
C ARG A 69 3.90 4.67 -15.47
N THR A 70 3.63 4.18 -16.67
CA THR A 70 3.15 2.80 -16.85
C THR A 70 4.17 1.81 -16.30
N ALA A 71 3.69 0.85 -15.50
CA ALA A 71 4.50 -0.24 -14.97
C ALA A 71 4.87 -1.23 -16.09
N ARG A 72 6.05 -1.81 -16.01
CA ARG A 72 6.60 -2.78 -16.96
C ARG A 72 7.10 -3.99 -16.20
N VAL A 73 7.03 -5.16 -16.84
CA VAL A 73 7.67 -6.37 -16.30
C VAL A 73 9.16 -6.10 -16.13
N GLY A 74 9.70 -6.49 -14.98
CA GLY A 74 11.09 -6.22 -14.58
C GLY A 74 11.27 -4.95 -13.75
N ASP A 75 10.28 -4.07 -13.66
CA ASP A 75 10.32 -2.91 -12.75
C ASP A 75 10.55 -3.38 -11.31
N ARG A 76 11.40 -2.68 -10.56
CA ARG A 76 11.70 -2.97 -9.16
C ARG A 76 11.32 -1.79 -8.28
N LEU A 77 10.49 -2.05 -7.28
CA LEU A 77 10.26 -1.17 -6.15
C LEU A 77 11.32 -1.54 -5.10
N GLN A 78 12.19 -0.59 -4.73
CA GLN A 78 13.35 -0.85 -3.87
C GLN A 78 13.49 0.17 -2.74
N THR A 79 12.90 1.34 -2.90
CA THR A 79 13.04 2.46 -1.97
C THR A 79 11.72 2.72 -1.24
N THR A 80 11.80 3.25 -0.03
CA THR A 80 10.64 3.78 0.68
C THR A 80 9.87 4.76 -0.22
N SER A 81 8.55 4.63 -0.22
CA SER A 81 7.61 5.37 -1.05
C SER A 81 7.48 4.92 -2.50
N ASP A 82 8.31 3.99 -2.98
CA ASP A 82 8.04 3.34 -4.26
C ASP A 82 6.68 2.65 -4.19
N GLU A 83 5.93 2.76 -5.29
CA GLU A 83 4.52 2.39 -5.33
C GLU A 83 4.17 1.73 -6.66
N ILE A 84 3.28 0.75 -6.59
CA ILE A 84 2.54 0.25 -7.73
C ILE A 84 1.04 0.43 -7.48
N SER A 85 0.33 0.88 -8.49
CA SER A 85 -1.13 1.01 -8.43
C SER A 85 -1.80 0.45 -9.68
N THR A 86 -2.96 -0.16 -9.49
CA THR A 86 -3.80 -0.75 -10.54
C THR A 86 -5.08 0.08 -10.67
N GLY A 87 -5.56 0.28 -11.90
CA GLY A 87 -6.87 0.86 -12.18
C GLY A 87 -7.98 -0.18 -12.17
N ALA A 88 -9.18 0.21 -12.63
CA ALA A 88 -10.28 -0.72 -12.87
C ALA A 88 -9.90 -1.76 -13.95
N ASN A 89 -10.40 -2.98 -13.84
CA ASN A 89 -10.13 -4.11 -14.73
C ASN A 89 -8.63 -4.37 -14.96
N SER A 90 -7.79 -4.04 -13.96
CA SER A 90 -6.33 -4.09 -14.07
C SER A 90 -5.75 -4.92 -12.93
N SER A 91 -4.58 -5.52 -13.14
CA SER A 91 -3.92 -6.32 -12.11
C SER A 91 -2.41 -6.36 -12.31
N ALA A 92 -1.68 -6.68 -11.24
CA ALA A 92 -0.24 -6.92 -11.30
C ALA A 92 0.14 -8.13 -10.44
N ILE A 93 1.24 -8.79 -10.79
CA ILE A 93 1.87 -9.81 -9.94
C ILE A 93 3.28 -9.32 -9.61
N LEU A 94 3.60 -9.32 -8.32
CA LEU A 94 4.90 -8.94 -7.80
C LEU A 94 5.57 -10.14 -7.15
N SER A 95 6.86 -10.33 -7.36
CA SER A 95 7.69 -11.18 -6.50
C SER A 95 8.25 -10.35 -5.35
N VAL A 96 8.21 -10.92 -4.15
CA VAL A 96 8.91 -10.38 -2.98
C VAL A 96 10.27 -11.05 -2.94
N ASP A 97 11.35 -10.27 -3.11
CA ASP A 97 12.71 -10.78 -3.11
C ASP A 97 12.93 -12.00 -4.04
N THR A 98 14.13 -12.60 -4.00
CA THR A 98 14.32 -13.89 -4.65
C THR A 98 13.72 -15.01 -3.80
N GLY A 99 12.61 -15.57 -4.29
CA GLY A 99 12.01 -16.80 -3.76
C GLY A 99 11.32 -16.63 -2.40
N VAL A 100 11.02 -15.43 -1.91
CA VAL A 100 10.24 -15.25 -0.67
C VAL A 100 8.75 -15.47 -0.91
N GLY A 101 8.22 -14.99 -2.03
CA GLY A 101 6.82 -15.23 -2.38
C GLY A 101 6.31 -14.27 -3.43
N SER A 102 4.99 -14.25 -3.57
CA SER A 102 4.31 -13.40 -4.56
C SER A 102 3.17 -12.62 -3.93
N ILE A 103 2.94 -11.43 -4.49
CA ILE A 103 1.81 -10.55 -4.20
C ILE A 103 1.00 -10.38 -5.48
N TYR A 104 -0.25 -10.80 -5.45
CA TYR A 104 -1.23 -10.58 -6.50
C TYR A 104 -2.01 -9.32 -6.16
N VAL A 105 -1.81 -8.27 -6.97
CA VAL A 105 -2.43 -6.96 -6.83
C VAL A 105 -3.68 -6.93 -7.70
N GLU A 106 -4.85 -6.84 -7.09
CA GLU A 106 -6.13 -6.80 -7.80
C GLU A 106 -6.43 -5.38 -8.30
N GLU A 107 -7.58 -5.16 -8.92
CA GLU A 107 -7.96 -3.85 -9.45
C GLU A 107 -8.11 -2.78 -8.37
N ASN A 108 -7.99 -1.50 -8.76
CA ASN A 108 -8.16 -0.34 -7.88
C ASN A 108 -7.31 -0.40 -6.60
N THR A 109 -6.13 -1.02 -6.68
CA THR A 109 -5.28 -1.32 -5.52
C THR A 109 -3.99 -0.53 -5.60
N THR A 110 -3.54 -0.05 -4.46
CA THR A 110 -2.23 0.60 -4.32
C THR A 110 -1.38 -0.19 -3.31
N ILE A 111 -0.14 -0.47 -3.66
CA ILE A 111 0.87 -1.03 -2.76
C ILE A 111 2.08 -0.10 -2.74
N GLN A 112 2.47 0.31 -1.54
CA GLN A 112 3.62 1.19 -1.31
C GLN A 112 4.64 0.51 -0.39
N ILE A 113 5.92 0.72 -0.64
CA ILE A 113 6.99 0.32 0.28
C ILE A 113 7.06 1.32 1.44
N ARG A 114 6.95 0.84 2.67
CA ARG A 114 7.25 1.65 3.87
C ARG A 114 8.70 1.53 4.25
N SER A 115 9.21 0.31 4.36
CA SER A 115 10.62 0.08 4.64
C SER A 115 11.02 -1.36 4.35
N PHE A 116 12.30 -1.52 4.05
CA PHE A 116 13.01 -2.78 4.12
C PHE A 116 14.06 -2.68 5.21
N ARG A 117 14.16 -3.70 6.06
CA ARG A 117 15.17 -3.77 7.13
C ARG A 117 15.75 -5.17 7.22
N ILE A 118 16.95 -5.26 7.77
CA ILE A 118 17.61 -6.52 8.11
C ILE A 118 17.69 -6.59 9.64
N ALA A 119 17.19 -7.68 10.22
CA ALA A 119 17.29 -7.97 11.64
C ALA A 119 18.71 -8.47 12.00
N ALA A 120 19.05 -8.49 13.28
CA ALA A 120 20.36 -8.93 13.76
C ALA A 120 20.73 -10.36 13.35
N ASP A 121 19.73 -11.24 13.16
CA ASP A 121 19.92 -12.62 12.70
C ASP A 121 19.93 -12.75 11.16
N ASN A 122 20.20 -11.64 10.46
CA ASN A 122 20.10 -11.52 9.00
C ASN A 122 18.68 -11.82 8.47
N GLY A 123 17.65 -11.75 9.32
CA GLY A 123 16.25 -11.85 8.92
C GLY A 123 15.80 -10.64 8.11
N ARG A 124 14.96 -10.85 7.09
CA ARG A 124 14.48 -9.77 6.22
C ARG A 124 13.11 -9.30 6.70
N ILE A 125 13.00 -8.02 7.02
CA ILE A 125 11.76 -7.37 7.46
C ILE A 125 11.27 -6.47 6.34
N THR A 126 10.16 -6.86 5.73
CA THR A 126 9.47 -6.11 4.68
C THR A 126 8.21 -5.47 5.25
N ASN A 127 8.12 -4.14 5.21
CA ASN A 127 6.94 -3.39 5.62
C ASN A 127 6.32 -2.71 4.38
N LEU A 128 5.09 -3.11 4.06
CA LEU A 128 4.31 -2.58 2.95
C LEU A 128 3.11 -1.80 3.49
N PHE A 129 2.56 -0.92 2.66
CA PHE A 129 1.35 -0.20 2.95
C PHE A 129 0.34 -0.36 1.81
N VAL A 130 -0.88 -0.75 2.17
CA VAL A 130 -2.02 -0.89 1.27
C VAL A 130 -3.09 0.08 1.75
N PRO A 131 -3.12 1.33 1.23
CA PRO A 131 -4.11 2.33 1.64
C PRO A 131 -5.52 1.99 1.17
N ARG A 132 -5.63 1.24 0.07
CA ARG A 132 -6.91 0.85 -0.56
C ARG A 132 -6.73 -0.32 -1.51
N GLY A 133 -7.82 -1.03 -1.75
CA GLY A 133 -7.92 -2.15 -2.67
C GLY A 133 -7.54 -3.48 -2.03
N LYS A 134 -7.22 -4.47 -2.86
CA LYS A 134 -7.10 -5.86 -2.45
C LYS A 134 -5.82 -6.50 -2.97
N ALA A 135 -5.12 -7.18 -2.08
CA ALA A 135 -3.92 -7.94 -2.40
C ALA A 135 -4.03 -9.36 -1.84
N ARG A 136 -3.64 -10.36 -2.64
CA ARG A 136 -3.43 -11.74 -2.18
C ARG A 136 -1.94 -12.01 -2.09
N LEU A 137 -1.52 -12.65 -1.01
CA LEU A 137 -0.12 -12.95 -0.74
C LEU A 137 0.05 -14.44 -0.57
N GLN A 138 1.12 -14.95 -1.16
CA GLN A 138 1.59 -16.31 -0.97
C GLN A 138 3.07 -16.24 -0.61
N ILE A 139 3.35 -16.35 0.69
CA ILE A 139 4.67 -16.16 1.27
C ILE A 139 5.15 -17.49 1.82
N ARG A 140 6.36 -17.91 1.49
CA ARG A 140 6.94 -19.14 2.05
C ARG A 140 7.26 -18.95 3.53
N LYS A 141 7.38 -20.06 4.26
CA LYS A 141 7.93 -20.03 5.63
C LYS A 141 9.35 -19.45 5.61
N PHE A 142 9.59 -18.47 6.47
CA PHE A 142 10.92 -17.89 6.61
C PHE A 142 11.85 -18.81 7.39
N THR A 143 13.14 -18.76 7.04
CA THR A 143 14.20 -19.51 7.72
C THR A 143 14.68 -18.76 8.96
N ASN A 144 15.06 -17.49 8.82
CA ASN A 144 15.54 -16.66 9.95
C ASN A 144 14.37 -16.24 10.85
N ARG A 145 14.58 -16.18 12.17
CA ARG A 145 13.52 -15.88 13.15
C ARG A 145 13.08 -14.42 13.04
N GLY A 146 14.00 -13.50 12.78
CA GLY A 146 13.74 -12.07 12.60
C GLY A 146 13.12 -11.70 11.25
N SER A 147 12.91 -12.66 10.33
CA SER A 147 12.23 -12.37 9.06
C SER A 147 10.74 -12.17 9.26
N GLN A 148 10.19 -11.11 8.66
CA GLN A 148 8.79 -10.72 8.77
C GLN A 148 8.33 -10.03 7.48
N LEU A 149 7.07 -10.26 7.10
CA LEU A 149 6.38 -9.42 6.13
C LEU A 149 5.16 -8.82 6.82
N ASN A 150 5.08 -7.49 6.81
CA ASN A 150 3.99 -6.75 7.41
C ASN A 150 3.27 -5.93 6.33
N ILE A 151 1.94 -5.96 6.35
CA ILE A 151 1.11 -5.04 5.58
C ILE A 151 0.38 -4.13 6.55
N GLN A 152 0.63 -2.84 6.42
CA GLN A 152 -0.11 -1.79 7.08
C GLN A 152 -1.26 -1.32 6.19
N THR A 153 -2.41 -1.07 6.81
CA THR A 153 -3.58 -0.40 6.23
C THR A 153 -3.99 0.76 7.16
N PRO A 154 -4.95 1.61 6.78
CA PRO A 154 -5.47 2.62 7.70
C PRO A 154 -6.08 2.03 8.98
N ALA A 155 -6.64 0.82 8.93
CA ALA A 155 -7.26 0.18 10.08
C ALA A 155 -6.28 -0.58 10.99
N GLY A 156 -5.12 -1.02 10.51
CA GLY A 156 -4.18 -1.79 11.32
C GLY A 156 -3.04 -2.42 10.55
N ILE A 157 -2.29 -3.29 11.24
CA ILE A 157 -1.14 -4.01 10.71
C ILE A 157 -1.45 -5.50 10.68
N SER A 158 -1.09 -6.16 9.58
CA SER A 158 -1.07 -7.62 9.48
C SER A 158 0.36 -8.09 9.33
N GLY A 159 0.81 -8.97 10.22
CA GLY A 159 2.16 -9.54 10.21
C GLY A 159 2.12 -11.03 9.96
N VAL A 160 2.97 -11.52 9.06
CA VAL A 160 2.95 -12.92 8.65
C VAL A 160 4.31 -13.60 8.67
N ARG A 161 4.27 -14.92 8.84
CA ARG A 161 5.40 -15.83 8.67
C ARG A 161 4.92 -17.09 7.95
N GLY A 162 5.13 -17.15 6.64
CA GLY A 162 4.78 -18.31 5.82
C GLY A 162 3.29 -18.58 5.72
N THR A 163 2.58 -17.72 5.02
CA THR A 163 1.11 -17.76 4.91
C THR A 163 0.63 -17.55 3.48
N LYS A 164 -0.56 -18.09 3.21
CA LYS A 164 -1.38 -17.73 2.06
C LYS A 164 -2.60 -16.99 2.58
N TYR A 165 -2.71 -15.70 2.26
CA TYR A 165 -3.77 -14.86 2.79
C TYR A 165 -4.14 -13.74 1.82
N SER A 166 -5.26 -13.08 2.08
CA SER A 166 -5.67 -11.86 1.37
C SER A 166 -5.98 -10.75 2.35
N ILE A 167 -5.78 -9.53 1.89
CA ILE A 167 -6.10 -8.32 2.60
C ILE A 167 -6.87 -7.39 1.67
N THR A 168 -7.96 -6.84 2.17
CA THR A 168 -8.76 -5.82 1.47
C THR A 168 -8.84 -4.59 2.37
N SER A 169 -8.32 -3.46 1.89
CA SER A 169 -8.52 -2.14 2.50
C SER A 169 -9.62 -1.42 1.74
N ARG A 170 -10.77 -1.27 2.39
CA ARG A 170 -11.98 -0.67 1.81
C ARG A 170 -11.85 0.85 1.65
N PRO A 171 -12.73 1.49 0.87
CA PRO A 171 -12.73 2.95 0.71
C PRO A 171 -12.81 3.74 2.03
N ASN A 172 -13.50 3.22 3.04
CA ASN A 172 -13.56 3.82 4.38
C ASN A 172 -12.35 3.50 5.28
N GLY A 173 -11.32 2.83 4.74
CA GLY A 173 -10.11 2.42 5.45
C GLY A 173 -10.23 1.12 6.24
N ASN A 174 -11.44 0.56 6.40
CA ASN A 174 -11.63 -0.71 7.09
C ASN A 174 -10.88 -1.84 6.39
N MET A 175 -10.39 -2.79 7.16
CA MET A 175 -9.60 -3.91 6.67
C MET A 175 -10.33 -5.22 6.87
N VAL A 176 -10.48 -6.00 5.79
CA VAL A 176 -10.82 -7.42 5.86
C VAL A 176 -9.55 -8.22 5.63
N LEU A 177 -9.27 -9.16 6.53
CA LEU A 177 -8.16 -10.09 6.41
C LEU A 177 -8.70 -11.52 6.38
N THR A 178 -8.25 -12.30 5.41
CA THR A 178 -8.65 -13.71 5.24
C THR A 178 -7.43 -14.59 5.08
N THR A 179 -7.23 -15.53 6.00
CA THR A 179 -6.10 -16.46 5.98
C THR A 179 -6.55 -17.79 5.40
N PHE A 180 -5.99 -18.18 4.26
CA PHE A 180 -6.25 -19.47 3.64
C PHE A 180 -5.39 -20.56 4.26
N GLU A 181 -4.09 -20.30 4.43
CA GLU A 181 -3.11 -21.23 4.99
C GLU A 181 -2.14 -20.51 5.93
N GLY A 182 -1.72 -21.19 6.99
CA GLY A 182 -0.82 -20.64 8.01
C GLY A 182 -1.57 -19.82 9.06
N SER A 183 -0.95 -18.76 9.57
CA SER A 183 -1.53 -17.88 10.59
C SER A 183 -1.02 -16.46 10.45
N VAL A 184 -1.93 -15.49 10.54
CA VAL A 184 -1.63 -14.06 10.42
C VAL A 184 -1.94 -13.37 11.74
N ALA A 185 -1.00 -12.58 12.25
CA ALA A 185 -1.26 -11.70 13.38
C ALA A 185 -1.86 -10.39 12.86
N THR A 186 -3.09 -10.07 13.26
CA THR A 186 -3.72 -8.79 12.97
C THR A 186 -3.68 -7.92 14.23
N THR A 187 -3.10 -6.72 14.13
CA THR A 187 -2.93 -5.80 15.25
C THR A 187 -3.55 -4.43 14.93
N ALA A 188 -4.39 -3.94 15.84
CA ALA A 188 -4.93 -2.57 15.83
C ALA A 188 -5.33 -2.17 17.25
N GLN A 189 -5.29 -0.86 17.57
CA GLN A 189 -5.63 -0.34 18.90
C GLN A 189 -4.95 -1.11 20.05
N ASN A 190 -3.64 -1.40 19.89
CA ASN A 190 -2.83 -2.18 20.84
C ASN A 190 -3.33 -3.60 21.15
N GLN A 191 -4.27 -4.13 20.37
CA GLN A 191 -4.79 -5.49 20.50
C GLN A 191 -4.39 -6.31 19.27
N THR A 192 -3.96 -7.54 19.52
CA THR A 192 -3.57 -8.49 18.49
C THR A 192 -4.51 -9.69 18.51
N LYS A 193 -4.98 -10.11 17.33
CA LYS A 193 -5.75 -11.33 17.11
C LYS A 193 -5.03 -12.21 16.10
N MET A 194 -4.92 -13.49 16.41
CA MET A 194 -4.36 -14.49 15.47
C MET A 194 -5.47 -15.01 14.56
N VAL A 195 -5.29 -14.87 13.25
CA VAL A 195 -6.20 -15.36 12.22
C VAL A 195 -5.57 -16.57 11.53
N ASN A 196 -5.98 -17.76 11.97
CA ASN A 196 -5.48 -19.03 11.43
C ASN A 196 -6.09 -19.36 10.06
N GLY A 197 -5.47 -20.29 9.34
CA GLY A 197 -6.00 -20.82 8.08
C GLY A 197 -7.46 -21.28 8.22
N GLY A 198 -8.29 -20.88 7.26
CA GLY A 198 -9.73 -21.11 7.29
C GLY A 198 -10.54 -20.03 8.02
N PHE A 199 -9.90 -18.98 8.54
CA PHE A 199 -10.56 -17.88 9.25
C PHE A 199 -10.33 -16.52 8.59
N GLN A 200 -11.18 -15.56 8.97
CA GLN A 200 -11.13 -14.18 8.55
C GLN A 200 -11.51 -13.25 9.70
N ASN A 201 -11.03 -12.00 9.67
CA ASN A 201 -11.37 -10.97 10.64
C ASN A 201 -11.59 -9.61 9.96
N LEU A 202 -12.36 -8.75 10.63
CA LEU A 202 -12.64 -7.38 10.23
C LEU A 202 -11.98 -6.46 11.25
N THR A 203 -11.28 -5.45 10.76
CA THR A 203 -10.75 -4.37 11.59
C THR A 203 -11.35 -3.06 11.09
N VAL A 204 -12.12 -2.41 11.94
CA VAL A 204 -12.66 -1.07 11.66
C VAL A 204 -11.62 -0.03 12.06
N VAL A 205 -11.50 1.05 11.28
CA VAL A 205 -10.58 2.14 11.62
C VAL A 205 -10.90 2.68 13.01
N GLY A 206 -9.86 2.82 13.85
CA GLY A 206 -10.03 3.28 15.24
C GLY A 206 -10.43 2.18 16.24
N GLU A 207 -10.58 0.93 15.81
CA GLU A 207 -11.05 -0.18 16.66
C GLU A 207 -10.05 -1.36 16.69
N PRO A 208 -10.10 -2.18 17.75
CA PRO A 208 -9.34 -3.43 17.78
C PRO A 208 -9.86 -4.42 16.71
N PRO A 209 -9.04 -5.38 16.28
CA PRO A 209 -9.46 -6.41 15.34
C PRO A 209 -10.60 -7.26 15.92
N SER A 210 -11.61 -7.56 15.11
CA SER A 210 -12.69 -8.47 15.51
C SER A 210 -12.15 -9.87 15.84
N THR A 211 -12.89 -10.63 16.64
CA THR A 211 -12.63 -12.07 16.78
C THR A 211 -12.66 -12.73 15.39
N PRO A 212 -11.70 -13.60 15.06
CA PRO A 212 -11.71 -14.33 13.80
C PRO A 212 -12.94 -15.24 13.71
N VAL A 213 -13.55 -15.30 12.53
CA VAL A 213 -14.66 -16.21 12.22
C VAL A 213 -14.28 -17.09 11.02
N PRO A 214 -14.91 -18.27 10.84
CA PRO A 214 -14.66 -19.09 9.67
C PRO A 214 -14.91 -18.33 8.36
N ILE A 215 -14.13 -18.67 7.32
CA ILE A 215 -14.35 -18.16 5.97
C ILE A 215 -15.73 -18.59 5.48
N SER A 216 -16.50 -17.62 4.99
CA SER A 216 -17.80 -17.87 4.35
C SER A 216 -17.69 -17.67 2.85
N ASN A 217 -18.33 -18.56 2.09
CA ASN A 217 -18.49 -18.44 0.64
C ASN A 217 -19.92 -18.00 0.24
N ASP A 218 -20.62 -17.35 1.17
CA ASP A 218 -21.94 -16.79 0.96
C ASP A 218 -21.85 -15.42 0.28
N ALA A 219 -22.24 -15.38 -0.98
CA ALA A 219 -22.31 -14.16 -1.79
C ALA A 219 -23.73 -13.58 -1.85
N SER A 220 -24.63 -14.00 -0.94
CA SER A 220 -26.01 -13.55 -0.93
C SER A 220 -26.12 -12.04 -0.71
N LEU A 221 -27.08 -11.44 -1.41
CA LEU A 221 -27.48 -10.05 -1.25
C LEU A 221 -28.95 -10.00 -0.86
N ARG A 222 -29.22 -9.34 0.27
CA ARG A 222 -30.56 -8.86 0.62
C ARG A 222 -30.61 -7.36 0.36
N TYR A 223 -31.72 -6.84 -0.14
CA TYR A 223 -31.83 -5.41 -0.41
C TYR A 223 -33.25 -4.89 -0.23
N ALA A 224 -33.36 -3.59 -0.03
CA ALA A 224 -34.59 -2.83 0.00
C ALA A 224 -34.41 -1.54 -0.81
N ILE A 225 -35.48 -1.11 -1.47
CA ILE A 225 -35.51 0.09 -2.29
C ILE A 225 -36.61 0.99 -1.77
N ASN A 226 -36.23 2.16 -1.27
CA ASN A 226 -37.17 3.18 -0.82
C ASN A 226 -37.18 4.32 -1.83
N ARG A 227 -38.33 4.59 -2.44
CA ARG A 227 -38.50 5.68 -3.39
C ARG A 227 -38.89 6.93 -2.61
N GLN A 228 -38.14 8.01 -2.78
CA GLN A 228 -38.50 9.31 -2.23
C GLN A 228 -38.59 10.35 -3.34
N THR A 229 -39.69 11.08 -3.33
CA THR A 229 -39.91 12.23 -4.20
C THR A 229 -39.49 13.46 -3.41
N THR A 230 -38.47 14.18 -3.85
CA THR A 230 -38.05 15.44 -3.21
C THR A 230 -38.06 16.53 -4.27
N GLY A 231 -39.06 17.42 -4.21
CA GLY A 231 -39.27 18.46 -5.22
C GLY A 231 -39.49 17.87 -6.62
N SER A 232 -38.77 18.38 -7.61
CA SER A 232 -38.82 17.96 -9.02
C SER A 232 -37.95 16.72 -9.36
N GLY A 233 -37.20 16.18 -8.40
CA GLY A 233 -36.34 15.00 -8.58
C GLY A 233 -36.92 13.74 -7.91
N ARG A 234 -36.88 12.61 -8.62
CA ARG A 234 -37.09 11.29 -8.01
C ARG A 234 -35.72 10.75 -7.59
N ASN A 235 -35.58 10.42 -6.30
CA ASN A 235 -34.39 9.79 -5.76
C ASN A 235 -34.73 8.39 -5.23
N ILE A 236 -33.81 7.47 -5.41
CA ILE A 236 -33.96 6.10 -4.98
C ILE A 236 -32.93 5.84 -3.90
N PHE A 237 -33.40 5.45 -2.71
CA PHE A 237 -32.55 4.99 -1.63
C PHE A 237 -32.44 3.48 -1.72
N PHE A 238 -31.28 3.01 -2.16
CA PHE A 238 -30.95 1.60 -2.21
C PHE A 238 -30.20 1.21 -0.95
N VAL A 239 -30.71 0.22 -0.22
CA VAL A 239 -30.06 -0.34 0.97
C VAL A 239 -29.82 -1.82 0.70
N GLY A 240 -28.56 -2.24 0.81
CA GLY A 240 -28.17 -3.64 0.66
C GLY A 240 -27.53 -4.19 1.93
N TYR A 241 -27.63 -5.50 2.09
CA TYR A 241 -27.05 -6.29 3.17
C TYR A 241 -26.42 -7.54 2.58
N THR A 242 -25.17 -7.80 2.95
CA THR A 242 -24.46 -9.04 2.63
C THR A 242 -23.56 -9.42 3.81
N ASN A 243 -22.78 -10.48 3.70
CA ASN A 243 -21.81 -10.82 4.72
C ASN A 243 -20.76 -9.67 4.87
N PRO A 244 -20.44 -9.22 6.10
CA PRO A 244 -19.54 -8.07 6.32
C PRO A 244 -18.09 -8.30 5.89
N PHE A 245 -17.71 -9.52 5.48
CA PHE A 245 -16.40 -9.85 4.90
C PHE A 245 -16.38 -9.79 3.36
N ASN A 246 -17.54 -9.63 2.72
CA ASN A 246 -17.63 -9.53 1.26
C ASN A 246 -17.14 -8.16 0.78
N THR A 247 -16.82 -8.08 -0.51
CA THR A 247 -16.65 -6.82 -1.25
C THR A 247 -17.91 -6.59 -2.06
N VAL A 248 -18.46 -5.37 -2.02
CA VAL A 248 -19.64 -5.00 -2.80
C VAL A 248 -19.26 -3.92 -3.79
N LYS A 249 -19.66 -4.08 -5.04
CA LYS A 249 -19.58 -3.03 -6.07
C LYS A 249 -20.97 -2.74 -6.61
N VAL A 250 -21.33 -1.46 -6.69
CA VAL A 250 -22.56 -0.99 -7.33
C VAL A 250 -22.16 -0.22 -8.58
N ASP A 251 -22.62 -0.70 -9.73
CA ASP A 251 -22.23 -0.20 -11.07
C ASP A 251 -20.71 -0.07 -11.24
N GLY A 252 -19.97 -1.04 -10.68
CA GLY A 252 -18.51 -1.11 -10.72
C GLY A 252 -17.80 -0.31 -9.62
N LEU A 253 -18.52 0.53 -8.86
CA LEU A 253 -17.95 1.31 -7.77
C LEU A 253 -18.05 0.55 -6.44
N GLU A 254 -16.90 0.32 -5.80
CA GLU A 254 -16.84 -0.35 -4.50
C GLU A 254 -17.57 0.45 -3.40
N GLN A 255 -18.40 -0.24 -2.64
CA GLN A 255 -19.17 0.31 -1.53
C GLN A 255 -18.57 -0.11 -0.19
N SER A 256 -18.58 0.81 0.76
CA SER A 256 -18.18 0.49 2.14
C SER A 256 -19.33 -0.18 2.89
N LEU A 257 -19.02 -1.29 3.54
CA LEU A 257 -19.94 -2.03 4.40
C LEU A 257 -19.68 -1.67 5.86
N ASP A 258 -20.74 -1.54 6.64
CA ASP A 258 -20.65 -1.48 8.10
C ASP A 258 -20.41 -2.87 8.72
N ARG A 259 -20.36 -2.94 10.05
CA ARG A 259 -20.11 -4.21 10.78
C ARG A 259 -21.22 -5.25 10.60
N SER A 260 -22.43 -4.81 10.25
CA SER A 260 -23.56 -5.69 9.95
C SER A 260 -23.59 -6.14 8.48
N GLY A 261 -22.67 -5.62 7.66
CA GLY A 261 -22.64 -5.88 6.23
C GLY A 261 -23.67 -5.06 5.46
N LYS A 262 -24.16 -3.97 6.05
CA LYS A 262 -25.06 -3.02 5.38
C LYS A 262 -24.26 -2.01 4.55
N PHE A 263 -24.80 -1.65 3.41
CA PHE A 263 -24.41 -0.46 2.64
C PHE A 263 -25.67 0.27 2.15
N SER A 264 -25.54 1.58 1.95
CA SER A 264 -26.65 2.42 1.48
C SER A 264 -26.13 3.41 0.45
N LEU A 265 -26.92 3.67 -0.59
CA LEU A 265 -26.62 4.69 -1.59
C LEU A 265 -27.89 5.39 -2.06
N GLN A 266 -27.72 6.64 -2.46
CA GLN A 266 -28.75 7.42 -3.13
C GLN A 266 -28.45 7.42 -4.62
N LEU A 267 -29.41 6.97 -5.41
CA LEU A 267 -29.31 6.90 -6.86
C LEU A 267 -30.30 7.89 -7.50
N PRO A 268 -29.90 8.61 -8.56
CA PRO A 268 -30.84 9.42 -9.30
C PRO A 268 -31.82 8.49 -10.05
N ALA A 269 -33.11 8.80 -10.08
CA ALA A 269 -34.09 7.95 -10.77
C ALA A 269 -33.89 7.85 -12.30
N THR A 270 -33.01 8.67 -12.86
CA THR A 270 -32.61 8.64 -14.28
C THR A 270 -31.41 7.72 -14.56
N SER A 271 -30.77 7.13 -13.52
CA SER A 271 -29.49 6.40 -13.66
C SER A 271 -29.56 5.16 -14.55
N SER A 272 -30.67 4.43 -14.53
CA SER A 272 -30.94 3.24 -15.34
C SER A 272 -32.27 2.61 -14.88
N LEU A 273 -32.83 1.68 -15.68
CA LEU A 273 -33.93 0.81 -15.21
C LEU A 273 -33.44 -0.22 -14.17
N LYS A 274 -32.12 -0.48 -14.13
CA LYS A 274 -31.52 -1.54 -13.33
C LYS A 274 -30.17 -1.12 -12.76
N VAL A 275 -29.94 -1.46 -11.51
CA VAL A 275 -28.63 -1.31 -10.85
C VAL A 275 -27.91 -2.65 -10.85
N LYS A 276 -26.63 -2.64 -11.19
CA LYS A 276 -25.79 -3.84 -11.14
C LYS A 276 -25.06 -3.88 -9.80
N VAL A 277 -25.39 -4.86 -8.97
CA VAL A 277 -24.67 -5.11 -7.71
C VAL A 277 -23.84 -6.37 -7.86
N THR A 278 -22.53 -6.24 -7.63
CA THR A 278 -21.59 -7.36 -7.59
C THR A 278 -21.19 -7.61 -6.16
N VAL A 279 -21.40 -8.84 -5.68
CA VAL A 279 -20.92 -9.31 -4.37
C VAL A 279 -19.78 -10.29 -4.62
N GLU A 280 -18.63 -10.01 -4.04
CA GLU A 280 -17.45 -10.88 -4.10
C GLU A 280 -17.06 -11.35 -2.70
N THR A 281 -16.94 -12.66 -2.51
CA THR A 281 -16.47 -13.25 -1.25
C THR A 281 -14.95 -13.16 -1.13
N SER A 282 -14.42 -13.33 0.09
CA SER A 282 -12.97 -13.35 0.31
C SER A 282 -12.24 -14.50 -0.41
N THR A 283 -12.95 -15.58 -0.74
CA THR A 283 -12.46 -16.70 -1.57
C THR A 283 -12.48 -16.42 -3.07
N GLY A 284 -13.08 -15.31 -3.50
CA GLY A 284 -13.17 -14.90 -4.91
C GLY A 284 -14.40 -15.41 -5.65
N LYS A 285 -15.41 -15.97 -4.95
CA LYS A 285 -16.71 -16.24 -5.57
C LYS A 285 -17.40 -14.91 -5.86
N ILE A 286 -17.90 -14.76 -7.09
CA ILE A 286 -18.59 -13.56 -7.54
C ILE A 286 -20.05 -13.90 -7.81
N GLN A 287 -20.96 -13.09 -7.30
CA GLN A 287 -22.37 -13.11 -7.64
C GLN A 287 -22.80 -11.73 -8.13
N VAL A 288 -23.41 -11.69 -9.31
CA VAL A 288 -23.94 -10.45 -9.91
C VAL A 288 -25.46 -10.45 -9.78
N TYR A 289 -26.01 -9.29 -9.41
CA TYR A 289 -27.44 -9.01 -9.30
C TYR A 289 -27.79 -7.85 -10.21
N GLU A 290 -28.77 -8.03 -11.08
CA GLU A 290 -29.39 -6.95 -11.84
C GLU A 290 -30.72 -6.58 -11.21
N ILE A 291 -30.75 -5.48 -10.46
CA ILE A 291 -31.90 -5.12 -9.63
C ILE A 291 -32.70 -4.04 -10.33
N PRO A 292 -33.98 -4.27 -10.67
CA PRO A 292 -34.83 -3.23 -11.23
C PRO A 292 -35.11 -2.16 -10.16
N ILE A 293 -34.96 -0.89 -10.54
CA ILE A 293 -35.07 0.25 -9.61
C ILE A 293 -36.22 1.22 -9.95
N LEU A 294 -36.97 0.96 -11.03
CA LEU A 294 -38.16 1.73 -11.42
C LEU A 294 -39.47 1.04 -10.98
#